data_AF-A0A6L7Z0I0-F1
#
_entry.id   AF-A0A6L7Z0I0-F1
#
_cell.length_a   1.000
_cell.length_b   1.000
_cell.length_c   1.000
_cell.angle_alpha   90.00
_cell.angle_beta   90.00
_cell.angle_gamma   90.00
#
_symmetry.space_group_name_H-M   'P 1'
#
loop_
_entity.id
_entity.type
_entity.pdbx_description
1 polymer ?
#
loop_
_entity_poly.entity_id
_entity_poly.type
_entity_poly.pdbx_seq_one_letter_code
_entity_poly.pdbx_strand_id
1 'polypeptide(L)'
;MEFRKLTQRARFEGEDARRVGAAVISGFNVGGGYRVQVESAVEQIESSGHPSRFIAETARRGHRYRRRRIGLIRSFPADTKLALEMALHEERERRALEGELWVLEQAWKEAEEIAAISDSLLLPAGTDEFFRRHGREGDLQPGA
;
A
#
# COMPACT_ATOMS: atom_id res chain seq x y z
N MET A 1 42.69 -17.47 -13.94
CA MET A 1 41.75 -16.69 -14.78
C MET A 1 41.20 -15.56 -13.94
N GLU A 2 41.54 -14.32 -14.28
CA GLU A 2 41.19 -13.14 -13.50
C GLU A 2 39.94 -12.49 -14.11
N PHE A 3 38.80 -12.58 -13.43
CA PHE A 3 37.59 -11.86 -13.84
C PHE A 3 37.70 -10.41 -13.41
N ARG A 4 38.34 -9.59 -14.23
CA ARG A 4 38.25 -8.13 -14.13
C ARG A 4 36.85 -7.72 -14.62
N LYS A 5 35.85 -7.74 -13.74
CA LYS A 5 34.50 -7.22 -14.07
C LYS A 5 34.61 -5.72 -14.32
N LEU A 6 34.71 -5.35 -15.59
CA LEU A 6 34.43 -4.00 -16.06
C LEU A 6 33.03 -3.63 -15.58
N THR A 7 32.91 -2.49 -14.91
CA THR A 7 31.67 -1.97 -14.35
C THR A 7 30.70 -1.69 -15.51
N GLN A 8 29.85 -2.67 -15.85
CA GLN A 8 28.82 -2.45 -16.85
C GLN A 8 27.78 -1.48 -16.29
N ARG A 9 27.58 -0.38 -17.01
CA ARG A 9 26.51 0.58 -16.72
C ARG A 9 25.25 0.09 -17.40
N ALA A 10 24.28 -0.36 -16.60
CA ALA A 10 22.93 -0.63 -17.08
C ALA A 10 22.06 0.62 -16.91
N ARG A 11 21.21 0.91 -17.90
CA ARG A 11 20.19 1.96 -17.85
C ARG A 11 18.83 1.28 -17.82
N PHE A 12 18.02 1.64 -16.85
CA PHE A 12 16.65 1.16 -16.69
C PHE A 12 15.70 2.35 -16.82
N GLU A 13 14.51 2.11 -17.33
CA GLU A 13 13.47 3.14 -17.52
C GLU A 13 12.11 2.59 -17.06
N GLY A 14 11.16 3.47 -16.78
CA GLY A 14 9.79 3.09 -16.41
C GLY A 14 9.73 2.14 -15.21
N GLU A 15 8.97 1.04 -15.38
CA GLU A 15 8.74 0.04 -14.34
C GLU A 15 10.01 -0.72 -13.96
N ASP A 16 10.89 -1.04 -14.92
CA ASP A 16 12.18 -1.66 -14.65
C ASP A 16 13.04 -0.77 -13.74
N ALA A 17 13.02 0.55 -13.98
CA ALA A 17 13.74 1.50 -13.13
C ALA A 17 13.17 1.54 -11.72
N ARG A 18 11.84 1.49 -11.56
CA ARG A 18 11.20 1.41 -10.23
C ARG A 18 11.58 0.12 -9.52
N ARG A 19 11.48 -1.03 -10.19
CA ARG A 19 11.76 -2.35 -9.61
C ARG A 19 13.21 -2.46 -9.16
N VAL A 20 14.15 -2.08 -10.02
CA VAL A 20 15.58 -2.09 -9.68
C VAL A 20 15.88 -1.06 -8.59
N GLY A 21 15.28 0.14 -8.67
CA GLY A 21 15.42 1.17 -7.65
C GLY A 21 14.96 0.71 -6.27
N ALA A 22 13.81 0.04 -6.19
CA ALA A 22 13.24 -0.53 -4.98
C ALA A 22 14.19 -1.58 -4.36
N ALA A 23 14.70 -2.51 -5.17
CA ALA A 23 15.64 -3.52 -4.70
C ALA A 23 16.96 -2.91 -4.18
N VAL A 24 17.44 -1.85 -4.85
CA VAL A 24 18.68 -1.17 -4.44
C VAL A 24 18.48 -0.36 -3.15
N ILE A 25 17.36 0.35 -2.99
CA ILE A 25 17.14 1.21 -1.82
C ILE A 25 16.92 0.40 -0.54
N SER A 26 16.23 -0.75 -0.62
CA SER A 26 16.01 -1.61 0.55
C SER A 26 17.30 -2.16 1.15
N GLY A 27 18.35 -2.35 0.33
CA GLY A 27 19.67 -2.71 0.82
C GLY A 27 20.36 -1.64 1.69
N PHE A 28 19.87 -0.39 1.68
CA PHE A 28 20.38 0.69 2.53
C PHE A 28 19.61 0.83 3.85
N ASN A 29 18.38 0.32 3.93
CA ASN A 29 17.47 0.49 5.08
C ASN A 29 17.23 -0.84 5.82
N VAL A 30 18.24 -1.72 5.89
CA VAL A 30 18.14 -3.07 6.50
C VAL A 30 17.71 -3.05 7.97
N GLY A 31 17.98 -1.96 8.70
CA GLY A 31 17.58 -1.78 10.10
C GLY A 31 16.20 -1.16 10.31
N GLY A 32 15.46 -0.87 9.24
CA GLY A 32 14.23 -0.06 9.31
C GLY A 32 14.50 1.41 9.65
N GLY A 33 13.43 2.15 9.95
CA GLY A 33 13.49 3.54 10.40
C GLY A 33 13.04 3.70 11.85
N TYR A 34 13.74 4.54 12.62
CA TYR A 34 13.23 4.98 13.93
C TYR A 34 11.99 5.87 13.72
N ARG A 35 11.08 5.92 14.71
CA ARG A 35 9.83 6.70 14.63
C ARG A 35 10.01 8.11 14.07
N VAL A 36 11.01 8.86 14.54
CA VAL A 36 11.32 10.22 14.08
C VAL A 36 11.72 10.26 12.59
N GLN A 37 12.42 9.22 12.11
CA GLN A 37 12.80 9.12 10.69
C GLN A 37 11.61 8.78 9.82
N VAL A 38 10.68 7.95 10.32
CA VAL A 38 9.43 7.64 9.63
C VAL A 38 8.58 8.90 9.50
N GLU A 39 8.40 9.66 10.59
CA GLU A 39 7.66 10.93 10.59
C GLU A 39 8.28 11.93 9.59
N SER A 40 9.61 12.12 9.62
CA SER A 40 10.31 12.97 8.63
C SER A 40 10.16 12.47 7.19
N ALA A 41 10.17 11.15 6.98
CA ALA A 41 10.02 10.56 5.66
C ALA A 41 8.62 10.79 5.09
N VAL A 42 7.59 10.64 5.92
CA VAL A 42 6.19 10.92 5.56
C VAL A 42 6.04 12.40 5.21
N GLU A 43 6.53 13.30 6.07
CA GLU A 43 6.46 14.75 5.84
C GLU A 43 7.13 15.14 4.51
N GLN A 44 8.28 14.53 4.19
CA GLN A 44 8.95 14.73 2.90
C GLN A 44 8.07 14.31 1.71
N ILE A 45 7.41 13.15 1.77
CA ILE A 45 6.53 12.68 0.69
C ILE A 45 5.29 13.58 0.56
N GLU A 46 4.66 13.92 1.68
CA GLU A 46 3.47 14.78 1.73
C GLU A 46 3.76 16.19 1.20
N SER A 47 4.92 16.75 1.52
CA SER A 47 5.34 18.06 1.01
C SER A 47 5.47 18.09 -0.52
N SER A 48 5.79 16.95 -1.16
CA SER A 48 5.77 16.80 -2.62
C SER A 48 4.35 16.52 -3.15
N GLY A 49 3.39 16.20 -2.29
CA GLY A 49 1.98 15.93 -2.60
C GLY A 49 1.69 14.59 -3.28
N HIS A 50 2.71 13.84 -3.70
CA HIS A 50 2.57 12.49 -4.25
C HIS A 50 3.91 11.74 -4.25
N PRO A 51 3.95 10.43 -3.93
CA PRO A 51 5.15 9.58 -4.00
C PRO A 51 5.93 9.68 -5.32
N SER A 52 5.24 9.56 -6.46
CA SER A 52 5.84 9.75 -7.79
C SER A 52 6.48 11.12 -8.02
N ARG A 53 5.89 12.21 -7.46
CA ARG A 53 6.50 13.54 -7.55
C ARG A 53 7.76 13.61 -6.69
N PHE A 54 7.71 13.07 -5.47
CA PHE A 54 8.86 12.98 -4.58
C PHE A 54 10.03 12.22 -5.23
N ILE A 55 9.78 11.09 -5.88
CA ILE A 55 10.81 10.33 -6.63
C ILE A 55 11.46 11.21 -7.71
N ALA A 56 10.64 11.90 -8.52
CA ALA A 56 11.13 12.75 -9.60
C ALA A 56 11.96 13.94 -9.08
N GLU A 57 11.51 14.59 -8.00
CA GLU A 57 12.22 15.69 -7.36
C GLU A 57 13.54 15.24 -6.74
N THR A 58 13.54 14.08 -6.07
CA THR A 58 14.74 13.49 -5.45
C THR A 58 15.77 13.10 -6.50
N ALA A 59 15.35 12.51 -7.62
CA ALA A 59 16.22 12.23 -8.76
C ALA A 59 16.86 13.52 -9.32
N ARG A 60 16.06 14.59 -9.51
CA ARG A 60 16.54 15.91 -9.95
C ARG A 60 17.54 16.52 -8.96
N ARG A 61 17.27 16.45 -7.65
CA ARG A 61 18.18 16.92 -6.59
C ARG A 61 19.50 16.15 -6.61
N GLY A 62 19.42 14.83 -6.81
CA GLY A 62 20.58 13.95 -6.91
C GLY A 62 21.57 14.37 -8.01
N HIS A 63 21.07 14.82 -9.17
CA HIS A 63 21.95 15.31 -10.24
C HIS A 63 22.85 16.48 -9.81
N ARG A 64 22.50 17.23 -8.75
CA ARG A 64 23.35 18.28 -8.17
C ARG A 64 24.48 17.71 -7.29
N TYR A 65 24.27 16.57 -6.64
CA TYR A 65 25.28 15.89 -5.81
C TYR A 65 26.34 15.12 -6.61
N ARG A 66 26.08 14.86 -7.91
CA ARG A 66 27.03 14.19 -8.84
C ARG A 66 28.42 14.84 -8.94
N ARG A 67 28.59 16.10 -8.52
CA ARG A 67 29.91 16.77 -8.48
C ARG A 67 30.85 16.20 -7.41
N ARG A 68 30.34 15.50 -6.39
CA ARG A 68 31.14 14.75 -5.40
C ARG A 68 30.94 13.25 -5.67
N ARG A 69 32.03 12.52 -5.93
CA ARG A 69 32.06 11.12 -6.45
C ARG A 69 31.52 10.04 -5.48
N ILE A 70 30.40 10.26 -4.80
CA ILE A 70 29.76 9.28 -3.92
C ILE A 70 28.43 8.89 -4.56
N GLY A 71 28.13 7.58 -4.59
CA GLY A 71 26.91 7.05 -5.17
C GLY A 71 25.67 7.79 -4.63
N LEU A 72 24.83 8.26 -5.54
CA LEU A 72 23.73 9.21 -5.31
C LEU A 72 22.90 8.90 -4.06
N ILE A 73 22.59 7.61 -3.88
CA ILE A 73 21.73 7.12 -2.81
C ILE A 73 22.48 7.05 -1.48
N ARG A 74 23.77 6.68 -1.48
CA ARG A 74 24.59 6.59 -0.25
C ARG A 74 24.68 7.92 0.47
N SER A 75 24.77 9.02 -0.27
CA SER A 75 24.89 10.37 0.29
C SER A 75 23.60 10.92 0.88
N PHE A 76 22.44 10.30 0.65
CA PHE A 76 21.20 10.81 1.21
C PHE A 76 21.13 10.60 2.73
N PRO A 77 20.52 11.55 3.46
CA PRO A 77 20.07 11.33 4.83
C PRO A 77 19.22 10.06 4.98
N ALA A 78 19.18 9.49 6.18
CA ALA A 78 18.48 8.22 6.43
C ALA A 78 16.97 8.32 6.22
N ASP A 79 16.36 9.42 6.65
CA ASP A 79 14.96 9.78 6.41
C ASP A 79 14.66 9.98 4.91
N THR A 80 15.54 10.63 4.14
CA THR A 80 15.36 10.74 2.68
C THR A 80 15.47 9.37 1.98
N LYS A 81 16.34 8.47 2.45
CA LYS A 81 16.42 7.09 1.92
C LYS A 81 15.14 6.33 2.24
N LEU A 82 14.62 6.45 3.45
CA LEU A 82 13.37 5.85 3.88
C LEU A 82 12.17 6.38 3.08
N ALA A 83 12.09 7.70 2.88
CA ALA A 83 11.07 8.31 2.03
C ALA A 83 11.13 7.79 0.58
N LEU A 84 12.34 7.61 0.05
CA LEU A 84 12.53 7.06 -1.30
C LEU A 84 12.10 5.60 -1.38
N GLU A 85 12.38 4.80 -0.34
CA GLU A 85 11.92 3.42 -0.25
C GLU A 85 10.40 3.33 -0.19
N MET A 86 9.76 4.08 0.72
CA MET A 86 8.30 4.14 0.85
C MET A 86 7.65 4.55 -0.47
N ALA A 87 8.17 5.59 -1.12
CA ALA A 87 7.61 6.07 -2.38
C ALA A 87 7.77 5.06 -3.53
N LEU A 88 8.87 4.31 -3.56
CA LEU A 88 9.11 3.26 -4.56
C LEU A 88 8.24 2.02 -4.35
N HIS A 89 7.77 1.75 -3.13
CA HIS A 89 6.92 0.61 -2.80
C HIS A 89 5.42 0.91 -2.76
N GLU A 90 5.01 2.17 -2.53
CA GLU A 90 3.60 2.57 -2.33
C GLU A 90 2.62 1.95 -3.34
N GLU A 91 2.84 2.12 -4.64
CA GLU A 91 1.94 1.57 -5.66
C GLU A 91 1.83 0.03 -5.63
N ARG A 92 2.90 -0.67 -5.23
CA ARG A 92 2.87 -2.13 -5.07
C ARG A 92 2.13 -2.54 -3.82
N GLU A 93 2.35 -1.81 -2.72
CA GLU A 93 1.66 -2.03 -1.45
C GLU A 93 0.16 -1.76 -1.59
N ARG A 94 -0.22 -0.67 -2.26
CA ARG A 94 -1.62 -0.34 -2.57
C ARG A 94 -2.32 -1.47 -3.30
N ARG A 95 -1.70 -2.02 -4.37
CA ARG A 95 -2.26 -3.16 -5.11
C ARG A 95 -2.34 -4.44 -4.29
N ALA A 96 -1.38 -4.68 -3.38
CA ALA A 96 -1.45 -5.81 -2.47
C ALA A 96 -2.62 -5.66 -1.49
N LEU A 97 -2.80 -4.47 -0.91
CA LEU A 97 -3.91 -4.15 0.00
C LEU A 97 -5.27 -4.24 -0.69
N GLU A 98 -5.39 -3.78 -1.94
CA GLU A 98 -6.61 -3.93 -2.74
C GLU A 98 -6.96 -5.41 -2.96
N GLY A 99 -5.96 -6.27 -3.17
CA GLY A 99 -6.15 -7.72 -3.26
C GLY A 99 -6.61 -8.35 -1.95
N GLU A 100 -6.00 -7.97 -0.82
CA GLU A 100 -6.42 -8.44 0.51
C GLU A 100 -7.85 -8.00 0.85
N LEU A 101 -8.21 -6.76 0.51
CA LEU A 101 -9.55 -6.22 0.73
C LEU A 101 -10.61 -7.01 -0.05
N TRP A 102 -10.30 -7.41 -1.29
CA TRP A 102 -11.19 -8.26 -2.08
C TRP A 102 -11.46 -9.60 -1.40
N VAL A 103 -10.44 -10.25 -0.83
CA VAL A 103 -10.60 -11.51 -0.10
C VAL A 103 -11.48 -11.33 1.13
N LEU A 104 -11.26 -10.26 1.91
CA LEU A 104 -12.07 -9.94 3.08
C LEU A 104 -13.54 -9.70 2.72
N GLU A 105 -13.80 -9.01 1.61
CA GLU A 105 -15.17 -8.77 1.14
C GLU A 105 -15.89 -10.07 0.75
N GLN A 106 -15.20 -11.02 0.10
CA GLN A 106 -15.79 -12.33 -0.21
C GLN A 106 -16.10 -13.13 1.06
N ALA A 107 -15.18 -13.15 2.02
CA ALA A 107 -15.39 -13.83 3.29
C ALA A 107 -16.57 -13.23 4.08
N TRP A 108 -16.74 -11.90 4.02
CA TRP A 108 -17.87 -11.24 4.65
C TRP A 108 -19.20 -11.64 4.00
N LYS A 109 -19.28 -11.66 2.67
CA LYS A 109 -20.47 -12.12 1.92
C LYS A 109 -20.86 -13.56 2.25
N GLU A 110 -19.86 -14.46 2.30
CA GLU A 110 -20.09 -15.86 2.68
C GLU A 110 -20.63 -15.96 4.11
N ALA A 111 -20.07 -15.20 5.05
CA ALA A 111 -20.55 -15.16 6.42
C ALA A 111 -22.00 -14.64 6.53
N GLU A 112 -22.37 -13.62 5.74
CA GLU A 112 -23.75 -13.13 5.67
C GLU A 112 -24.72 -14.20 5.12
N GLU A 113 -24.32 -14.95 4.09
CA GLU A 113 -25.12 -16.05 3.54
C GLU A 113 -25.33 -17.16 4.59
N ILE A 114 -24.27 -17.55 5.31
CA ILE A 114 -24.35 -18.55 6.39
C ILE A 114 -25.26 -18.07 7.52
N ALA A 115 -25.17 -16.79 7.90
CA ALA A 115 -26.04 -16.22 8.93
C ALA A 115 -27.51 -16.27 8.50
N ALA A 116 -27.81 -15.88 7.26
CA ALA A 116 -29.17 -15.94 6.72
C ALA A 116 -29.74 -17.38 6.68
N ILE A 117 -28.91 -18.37 6.30
CA ILE A 117 -29.31 -19.79 6.34
C ILE A 117 -29.56 -20.21 7.80
N SER A 118 -28.67 -19.84 8.71
CA SER A 118 -28.76 -20.22 10.12
C SER A 118 -30.00 -19.63 10.79
N ASP A 119 -30.34 -18.38 10.49
CA ASP A 119 -31.59 -17.75 10.94
C ASP A 119 -32.82 -18.51 10.43
N SER A 120 -32.80 -19.00 9.19
CA SER A 120 -33.89 -19.81 8.64
C SER A 120 -33.99 -21.20 9.28
N LEU A 121 -32.89 -21.81 9.72
CA LEU A 121 -32.88 -23.17 10.28
C LEU A 121 -33.42 -23.24 11.72
N LEU A 122 -33.38 -22.12 12.45
CA LEU A 122 -33.79 -22.07 13.85
C LEU A 122 -35.29 -21.73 14.03
N LEU A 123 -36.01 -21.44 12.95
CA LEU A 123 -37.43 -21.10 13.00
C LEU A 123 -38.32 -22.35 12.87
N PRO A 124 -39.31 -22.55 13.76
CA PRO A 124 -40.31 -23.61 13.62
C PRO A 124 -41.08 -23.51 12.29
N ALA A 125 -41.54 -24.65 11.76
CA ALA A 125 -42.38 -24.68 10.57
C ALA A 125 -43.66 -23.83 10.79
N GLY A 126 -43.95 -22.91 9.85
CA GLY A 126 -45.10 -21.99 9.92
C GLY A 126 -44.82 -20.63 10.56
N THR A 127 -43.58 -20.36 11.00
CA THR A 127 -43.19 -19.07 11.61
C THR A 127 -43.37 -17.87 10.66
N ASP A 128 -43.04 -18.03 9.37
CA ASP A 128 -43.26 -16.97 8.37
C ASP A 128 -44.76 -16.67 8.13
N GLU A 129 -45.60 -17.69 8.22
CA GLU A 129 -47.05 -17.57 8.05
C GLU A 129 -47.69 -16.93 9.28
N PHE A 130 -47.15 -17.24 10.47
CA PHE A 130 -47.49 -16.58 11.73
C PHE A 130 -47.12 -15.09 11.70
N PHE A 131 -45.90 -14.73 11.27
CA PHE A 131 -45.49 -13.33 11.08
C PHE A 131 -46.33 -12.60 10.04
N ARG A 132 -46.69 -13.24 8.91
CA ARG A 132 -47.60 -12.65 7.91
C ARG A 132 -49.02 -12.42 8.45
N ARG A 133 -49.49 -13.26 9.36
CA ARG A 133 -50.85 -13.21 9.92
C ARG A 133 -50.97 -12.28 11.14
N HIS A 134 -49.89 -12.11 11.90
CA HIS A 134 -49.89 -11.39 13.18
C HIS A 134 -48.88 -10.24 13.27
N GLY A 135 -47.99 -10.09 12.28
CA GLY A 135 -47.10 -8.94 12.15
C GLY A 135 -47.93 -7.68 11.92
N ARG A 136 -47.90 -6.76 12.88
CA ARG A 136 -48.65 -5.51 12.83
C ARG A 136 -48.19 -4.61 11.69
N GLU A 137 -49.14 -4.01 10.98
CA GLU A 137 -48.99 -2.67 10.41
C GLU A 137 -48.53 -1.73 11.56
N GLY A 138 -47.27 -1.28 11.55
CA GLY A 138 -46.72 -0.53 12.69
C GLY A 138 -45.47 0.32 12.45
N ASP A 139 -44.52 -0.08 11.58
CA ASP A 139 -43.20 0.60 11.53
C ASP A 139 -42.88 1.34 10.21
N LEU A 140 -43.90 1.73 9.43
CA LEU A 140 -43.73 2.69 8.33
C LEU A 140 -44.66 3.89 8.54
N GLN A 141 -44.25 4.84 9.39
CA GLN A 141 -44.64 6.23 9.18
C GLN A 141 -43.61 6.90 8.26
N PRO A 142 -44.01 7.45 7.09
CA PRO A 142 -43.15 8.35 6.34
C PRO A 142 -43.05 9.66 7.13
N GLY A 143 -41.84 10.02 7.56
CA GLY A 143 -41.56 11.32 8.17
C GLY A 143 -41.84 12.45 7.19
N ALA A 144 -42.59 13.44 7.68
CA ALA A 144 -42.84 14.74 7.06
C ALA A 144 -41.58 15.60 6.96
#